data_AF-A0A7L5DWB9-F1
#
_entry.id   AF-A0A7L5DWB9-F1
#
_cell.length_a   1.000
_cell.length_b   1.000
_cell.length_c   1.000
_cell.angle_alpha   90.00
_cell.angle_beta   90.00
_cell.angle_gamma   90.00
#
_symmetry.space_group_name_H-M   'P 1'
#
loop_
_entity.id
_entity.type
_entity.pdbx_description
1 polymer ?
#
loop_
_entity_poly.entity_id
_entity_poly.type
_entity_poly.pdbx_seq_one_letter_code
_entity_poly.pdbx_strand_id
1 'polypeptide(L)'
;MKALKVLSLCLLLITTGACQKDVVTEGEKMAQSVQAVVNEKNVRLANVIVGTVQQQYGAVFAIEGQFLTIADSYGYKQYYNLSKLIKFNTGRNVADGPLVLVFYF
;
A
#
# COMPACT_ATOMS: atom_id res chain seq x y z
N MET A 1 -6.05 -55.83 -36.07
CA MET A 1 -5.53 -55.12 -34.88
C MET A 1 -5.95 -53.66 -34.98
N LYS A 2 -6.49 -53.12 -33.89
CA LYS A 2 -7.07 -51.78 -33.74
C LYS A 2 -5.98 -50.70 -33.73
N ALA A 3 -6.22 -49.55 -34.38
CA ALA A 3 -5.81 -48.23 -33.85
C ALA A 3 -6.41 -47.10 -34.70
N LEU A 4 -7.65 -46.76 -34.37
CA LEU A 4 -8.22 -45.43 -34.49
C LEU A 4 -7.41 -44.47 -33.58
N LYS A 5 -6.88 -43.36 -34.10
CA LYS A 5 -6.46 -42.18 -33.30
C LYS A 5 -6.39 -40.96 -34.22
N VAL A 6 -7.51 -40.26 -34.35
CA VAL A 6 -7.83 -39.02 -33.62
C VAL A 6 -7.26 -37.81 -34.35
N LEU A 7 -8.19 -37.28 -35.16
CA LEU A 7 -8.42 -35.88 -35.48
C LEU A 7 -7.99 -34.96 -34.30
N SER A 8 -6.72 -34.57 -34.23
CA SER A 8 -6.29 -33.48 -33.34
C SER A 8 -6.51 -32.19 -34.09
N LEU A 9 -7.79 -31.80 -34.11
CA LEU A 9 -8.28 -30.45 -34.23
C LEU A 9 -7.23 -29.52 -33.61
N CYS A 10 -6.52 -28.76 -34.45
CA CYS A 10 -5.82 -27.56 -34.03
C CYS A 10 -6.90 -26.62 -33.52
N LEU A 11 -7.32 -26.86 -32.28
CA LEU A 11 -7.97 -25.90 -31.43
C LEU A 11 -6.88 -24.87 -31.22
N LEU A 12 -6.82 -23.92 -32.16
CA LEU A 12 -6.36 -22.57 -31.91
C LEU A 12 -7.08 -22.15 -30.63
N LEU A 13 -6.46 -22.41 -29.49
CA LEU A 13 -6.60 -21.57 -28.34
C LEU A 13 -6.06 -20.22 -28.82
N ILE A 14 -6.96 -19.46 -29.45
CA ILE A 14 -6.95 -18.01 -29.38
C ILE A 14 -7.03 -17.76 -27.89
N THR A 15 -5.87 -17.72 -27.25
CA THR A 15 -5.69 -17.11 -25.95
C THR A 15 -6.10 -15.67 -26.19
N THR A 16 -7.38 -15.40 -26.00
CA THR A 16 -7.86 -14.07 -25.68
C THR A 16 -7.00 -13.66 -24.51
N GLY A 17 -5.96 -12.88 -24.78
CA GLY A 17 -5.25 -12.13 -23.76
C GLY A 17 -6.34 -11.30 -23.12
N ALA A 18 -6.91 -11.82 -22.04
CA ALA A 18 -7.76 -11.06 -21.17
C ALA A 18 -6.87 -9.89 -20.79
N CYS A 19 -7.17 -8.71 -21.33
CA CYS A 19 -6.66 -7.46 -20.82
C CYS A 19 -7.26 -7.37 -19.42
N GLN A 20 -6.64 -8.07 -18.47
CA GLN A 20 -6.97 -8.04 -17.08
C GLN A 20 -6.50 -6.67 -16.64
N LYS A 21 -7.37 -5.68 -16.81
CA LYS A 21 -7.16 -4.33 -16.31
C LYS A 21 -6.96 -4.51 -14.82
N ASP A 22 -5.72 -4.38 -14.34
CA ASP A 22 -5.40 -4.50 -12.93
C ASP A 22 -6.33 -3.58 -12.16
N VAL A 23 -7.28 -4.19 -11.43
CA VAL A 23 -8.23 -3.45 -10.62
C VAL A 23 -7.45 -3.00 -9.39
N VAL A 24 -6.89 -1.79 -9.48
CA VAL A 24 -6.19 -1.15 -8.35
C VAL A 24 -7.13 -1.09 -7.17
N THR A 25 -6.74 -1.72 -6.07
CA THR A 25 -7.53 -1.76 -4.84
C THR A 25 -7.62 -0.36 -4.20
N GLU A 26 -8.63 -0.12 -3.37
CA GLU A 26 -8.75 1.17 -2.65
C GLU A 26 -7.51 1.47 -1.78
N GLY A 27 -6.88 0.43 -1.22
CA GLY A 27 -5.65 0.59 -0.46
C GLY A 27 -4.47 1.03 -1.32
N GLU A 28 -4.34 0.52 -2.55
CA GLU A 28 -3.30 0.95 -3.49
C GLU A 28 -3.54 2.37 -4.02
N LYS A 29 -4.80 2.76 -4.26
CA LYS A 29 -5.13 4.16 -4.62
C LYS A 29 -4.77 5.12 -3.49
N MET A 30 -5.06 4.74 -2.25
CA MET A 30 -4.66 5.52 -1.08
C MET A 30 -3.13 5.58 -0.93
N ALA A 31 -2.44 4.46 -1.14
CA ALA A 31 -0.97 4.41 -1.15
C ALA A 31 -0.36 5.38 -2.16
N GLN A 32 -0.89 5.42 -3.38
CA GLN A 32 -0.47 6.38 -4.42
C GLN A 32 -0.69 7.83 -3.97
N SER A 33 -1.84 8.12 -3.37
CA SER A 33 -2.17 9.47 -2.88
C SER A 33 -1.25 9.92 -1.75
N VAL A 34 -0.97 9.04 -0.79
CA VAL A 34 -0.02 9.32 0.29
C VAL A 34 1.39 9.50 -0.27
N GLN A 35 1.83 8.61 -1.17
CA GLN A 35 3.17 8.66 -1.77
C GLN A 35 3.40 9.98 -2.54
N ALA A 36 2.37 10.50 -3.22
CA ALA A 36 2.45 11.79 -3.88
C ALA A 36 2.77 12.92 -2.88
N VAL A 37 2.08 12.96 -1.74
CA VAL A 37 2.33 13.96 -0.68
C VAL A 37 3.70 13.77 -0.03
N VAL A 38 4.12 12.52 0.20
CA VAL A 38 5.47 12.20 0.72
C VAL A 38 6.55 12.77 -0.18
N ASN A 39 6.40 12.59 -1.49
CA ASN A 39 7.37 13.05 -2.49
C ASN A 39 7.35 14.57 -2.62
N GLU A 40 6.17 15.18 -2.72
CA GLU A 40 5.99 16.63 -2.83
C GLU A 40 6.61 17.38 -1.65
N LYS A 41 6.38 16.89 -0.43
CA LYS A 41 6.79 17.58 0.80
C LYS A 41 8.09 17.05 1.41
N ASN A 42 8.71 16.07 0.78
CA ASN A 42 9.92 15.40 1.23
C ASN A 42 9.83 14.91 2.70
N VAL A 43 8.69 14.36 3.10
CA VAL A 43 8.47 13.85 4.47
C VAL A 43 9.09 12.46 4.61
N ARG A 44 9.63 12.16 5.79
CA ARG A 44 10.25 10.85 6.10
C ARG A 44 9.75 10.23 7.41
N LEU A 45 9.01 11.00 8.19
CA LEU A 45 8.55 10.62 9.52
C LEU A 45 7.02 10.61 9.57
N ALA A 46 6.48 9.70 10.37
CA ALA A 46 5.06 9.52 10.55
C ALA A 46 4.66 9.41 12.03
N ASN A 47 3.45 9.90 12.30
CA ASN A 47 2.70 9.62 13.51
C ASN A 47 1.51 8.74 13.12
N VAL A 48 1.24 7.70 13.90
CA VAL A 48 0.08 6.82 13.68
C VAL A 48 -0.83 6.88 14.88
N ILE A 49 -2.09 7.19 14.62
CA ILE A 49 -3.17 7.22 15.58
C ILE A 49 -4.19 6.16 15.15
N VAL A 50 -4.53 5.27 16.07
CA VAL A 50 -5.54 4.21 15.86
C VAL A 50 -6.67 4.45 16.86
N GLY A 51 -7.86 4.77 16.34
CA GLY A 51 -8.96 5.28 17.16
C GLY A 51 -8.58 6.59 17.86
N THR A 52 -8.50 6.58 19.19
CA THR A 52 -8.10 7.74 20.02
C THR A 52 -6.69 7.63 20.59
N VAL A 53 -5.97 6.53 20.30
CA VAL A 53 -4.67 6.24 20.90
C VAL A 53 -3.56 6.51 19.90
N GLN A 54 -2.56 7.27 20.33
CA GLN A 54 -1.33 7.45 19.56
C GLN A 54 -0.44 6.21 19.71
N GLN A 55 -0.26 5.48 18.61
CA GLN A 55 0.51 4.23 18.56
C GLN A 55 1.98 4.46 18.21
N GLN A 56 2.26 5.42 17.31
CA GLN A 56 3.62 5.73 16.85
C GLN A 56 3.84 7.25 16.80
N TYR A 57 5.04 7.69 17.14
CA TYR A 57 5.44 9.09 17.22
C TYR A 57 6.82 9.31 16.60
N GLY A 58 6.90 10.15 15.57
CA GLY A 58 8.13 10.51 14.88
C GLY A 58 8.84 9.33 14.22
N ALA A 59 8.10 8.30 13.80
CA ALA A 59 8.70 7.05 13.33
C ALA A 59 9.02 7.11 11.83
N VAL A 60 10.12 6.47 11.43
CA VAL A 60 10.40 6.24 10.00
C VAL A 60 9.39 5.25 9.47
N PHE A 61 8.87 5.52 8.27
CA PHE A 61 7.87 4.67 7.63
C PHE A 61 8.23 4.39 6.17
N ALA A 62 7.60 3.37 5.60
CA ALA A 62 7.57 3.10 4.18
C ALA A 62 6.14 2.77 3.72
N ILE A 63 5.90 2.83 2.41
CA ILE A 63 4.66 2.37 1.77
C ILE A 63 5.01 1.17 0.90
N GLU A 64 4.45 0.01 1.23
CA GLU A 64 4.70 -1.26 0.57
C GLU A 64 3.36 -1.80 0.02
N GLY A 65 3.12 -1.58 -1.28
CA GLY A 65 1.83 -1.89 -1.90
C GLY A 65 0.69 -1.07 -1.29
N GLN A 66 -0.27 -1.74 -0.65
CA GLN A 66 -1.41 -1.12 0.04
C GLN A 66 -1.18 -0.88 1.54
N PHE A 67 0.04 -1.05 2.05
CA PHE A 67 0.34 -0.97 3.48
C PHE A 67 1.30 0.17 3.81
N LEU A 68 1.02 0.85 4.91
CA LEU A 68 2.00 1.65 5.65
C LEU A 68 2.79 0.71 6.56
N THR A 69 4.12 0.73 6.46
CA THR A 69 5.01 -0.08 7.28
C THR A 69 5.85 0.79 8.20
N ILE A 70 5.91 0.43 9.48
CA ILE A 70 6.69 1.13 10.51
C ILE A 70 7.41 0.09 11.35
N ALA A 71 8.72 0.24 11.53
CA ALA A 71 9.47 -0.61 12.46
C ALA A 71 9.29 -0.11 13.90
N ASP A 72 9.01 -1.02 14.84
CA ASP A 72 9.02 -0.69 16.26
C ASP A 72 10.45 -0.65 16.83
N SER A 73 10.56 -0.38 18.13
CA SER A 73 11.85 -0.29 18.85
C SER A 73 12.66 -1.59 18.86
N TYR A 74 12.03 -2.73 18.56
CA TYR A 74 12.67 -4.04 18.48
C TYR A 74 12.95 -4.46 17.03
N GLY A 75 12.61 -3.63 16.05
CA GLY A 75 12.81 -3.87 14.63
C GLY A 75 11.70 -4.68 13.96
N TYR A 76 10.60 -5.00 14.66
CA TYR A 76 9.47 -5.67 14.04
C TYR A 76 8.65 -4.68 13.23
N LYS A 77 8.32 -5.05 11.98
CA LYS A 77 7.46 -4.23 11.12
C LYS A 77 5.99 -4.37 11.54
N GLN A 78 5.37 -3.24 11.84
CA GLN A 78 3.92 -3.11 11.93
C GLN A 78 3.35 -2.68 10.57
N TYR A 79 2.19 -3.23 10.23
CA TYR A 79 1.52 -3.01 8.95
C TYR A 79 0.13 -2.42 9.17
N TYR A 80 -0.12 -1.27 8.56
CA TYR A 80 -1.43 -0.63 8.58
C TYR A 80 -1.99 -0.61 7.15
N ASN A 81 -3.15 -1.24 6.96
CA ASN A 81 -3.78 -1.32 5.64
C ASN A 81 -4.39 0.04 5.26
N LEU A 82 -3.88 0.66 4.20
CA LEU A 82 -4.28 1.99 3.77
C LEU A 82 -5.72 2.04 3.25
N SER A 83 -6.34 0.90 2.94
CA SER A 83 -7.78 0.86 2.64
C SER A 83 -8.66 1.19 3.86
N LYS A 84 -8.11 1.10 5.08
CA LYS A 84 -8.77 1.46 6.33
C LYS A 84 -8.42 2.86 6.83
N LEU A 85 -7.61 3.60 6.08
CA LEU A 85 -7.19 4.94 6.49
C LEU A 85 -8.42 5.88 6.47
N ILE A 86 -8.71 6.50 7.61
CA ILE A 86 -9.81 7.45 7.73
C ILE A 86 -9.41 8.79 7.10
N LYS A 87 -8.19 9.26 7.43
CA LYS A 87 -7.58 10.47 6.88
C LYS A 87 -6.09 10.51 7.15
N PHE A 88 -5.39 11.38 6.44
CA PHE A 88 -4.03 11.78 6.76
C PHE A 88 -3.84 13.28 6.52
N ASN A 89 -2.90 13.88 7.24
CA ASN A 89 -2.50 15.27 7.05
C ASN A 89 -1.01 15.45 7.35
N THR A 90 -0.48 16.62 7.03
CA THR A 90 0.90 16.99 7.32
C THR A 90 0.94 17.89 8.56
N GLY A 91 1.87 17.64 9.47
CA GLY A 91 2.02 18.42 10.70
C GLY A 91 3.48 18.52 11.13
N ARG A 92 3.75 19.26 12.21
CA ARG A 92 5.07 19.29 12.85
C ARG A 92 5.07 18.30 13.99
N ASN A 93 6.16 17.55 14.17
CA ASN A 93 6.23 16.56 15.26
C ASN A 93 6.12 17.25 16.62
N VAL A 94 6.92 18.31 16.79
CA VAL A 94 6.96 19.23 17.93
C VAL A 94 7.00 20.67 17.38
N ALA A 95 6.86 21.69 18.23
CA ALA A 95 7.09 23.08 17.84
C ALA A 95 8.46 23.21 17.15
N ASP A 96 8.48 23.79 15.95
CA ASP A 96 9.66 23.93 15.08
C ASP A 96 10.37 22.62 14.69
N GLY A 97 9.77 21.47 14.97
CA GLY A 97 10.31 20.14 14.66
C GLY A 97 10.21 19.74 13.18
N PRO A 98 10.66 18.53 12.81
CA PRO A 98 10.53 18.04 11.45
C PRO A 98 9.06 17.92 11.03
N LEU A 99 8.80 18.07 9.73
CA LEU A 99 7.50 17.80 9.15
C LEU A 99 7.23 16.28 9.20
N VAL A 100 6.02 15.91 9.61
CA VAL A 100 5.55 14.54 9.71
C VAL A 100 4.24 14.37 8.95
N LEU A 101 3.96 13.14 8.53
CA LEU A 101 2.60 12.73 8.15
C LEU A 101 1.90 12.14 9.37
N VAL A 102 0.67 12.55 9.62
CA VAL A 102 -0.16 11.97 10.68
C VAL A 102 -1.25 11.14 10.03
N PHE A 103 -1.24 9.84 10.31
CA PHE A 103 -2.21 8.88 9.82
C PHE A 103 -3.23 8.55 10.90
N TYR A 104 -4.51 8.54 10.52
CA TYR A 104 -5.63 8.20 11.40
C TYR A 104 -6.33 6.96 10.85
N PHE A 105 -6.26 5.86 11.62
CA PHE A 105 -6.92 4.58 11.34
C PHE A 105 -8.04 4.30 12.35
#